data_AF-A0A7X6VBL7-F1
#
_entry.id   AF-A0A7X6VBL7-F1
#
_cell.length_a   1.000
_cell.length_b   1.000
_cell.length_c   1.000
_cell.angle_alpha   90.00
_cell.angle_beta   90.00
_cell.angle_gamma   90.00
#
_symmetry.space_group_name_H-M   'P 1'
#
loop_
_entity.id
_entity.type
_entity.pdbx_description
1 polymer ?
#
loop_
_entity_poly.entity_id
_entity_poly.type
_entity_poly.pdbx_seq_one_letter_code
_entity_poly.pdbx_strand_id
1 'polypeptide(L)' 'SMICEGLEFLGISIDESKNNTKGIEINISKENARVSTFVIPTNEELAIAKETRKLVCDC' A
#
# COMPACT_ATOMS: atom_id res chain seq x y z
N SER A 1 13.37 2.42 -4.54
CA SER A 1 12.39 3.50 -4.78
C SER A 1 12.33 4.05 -6.21
N MET A 2 12.91 3.40 -7.23
CA MET A 2 12.99 3.94 -8.61
C MET A 2 11.69 4.52 -9.19
N ILE A 3 10.53 3.96 -8.84
CA ILE A 3 9.22 4.42 -9.35
C ILE A 3 8.80 5.76 -8.73
N CYS A 4 9.14 5.99 -7.46
CA CYS A 4 8.69 7.17 -6.71
C CYS A 4 9.76 8.26 -6.60
N GLU A 5 10.93 8.04 -7.19
CA GLU A 5 12.00 9.02 -7.27
C GLU A 5 11.54 10.23 -8.12
N GLY A 6 11.75 11.44 -7.62
CA GLY A 6 11.34 12.68 -8.31
C GLY A 6 9.87 13.07 -8.11
N LEU A 7 9.08 12.32 -7.33
CA LEU A 7 7.68 12.66 -7.02
C LEU A 7 7.52 13.54 -5.76
N GLU A 8 8.61 14.10 -5.24
CA GLU A 8 8.60 14.94 -4.03
C GLU A 8 7.72 16.19 -4.19
N PHE A 9 7.63 16.73 -5.41
CA PHE A 9 6.76 17.88 -5.71
C PHE A 9 5.26 17.55 -5.58
N LEU A 10 4.89 16.28 -5.71
CA LEU A 10 3.54 15.78 -5.43
C LEU A 10 3.33 15.44 -3.94
N GLY A 11 4.38 15.55 -3.12
CA GLY A 11 4.35 15.26 -1.70
C GLY A 11 4.66 13.82 -1.32
N ILE A 12 5.15 13.00 -2.27
CA ILE A 12 5.57 11.62 -2.03
C ILE A 12 7.06 11.63 -1.65
N SER A 13 7.40 11.08 -0.48
CA SER A 13 8.79 10.87 -0.08
C SER A 13 8.94 9.56 0.67
N ILE A 14 9.82 8.68 0.19
CA ILE A 14 9.98 7.31 0.69
C ILE A 14 11.17 7.19 1.65
N ASP A 15 10.98 6.44 2.72
CA ASP A 15 12.03 5.93 3.59
C ASP A 15 12.60 4.63 3.01
N GLU A 16 13.84 4.67 2.50
CA GLU A 16 14.48 3.51 1.86
C GLU A 16 14.65 2.32 2.81
N SER A 17 14.83 2.58 4.11
CA SER A 17 14.98 1.51 5.10
C SER A 17 13.67 0.73 5.24
N LYS A 18 12.53 1.43 5.31
CA LYS A 18 11.21 0.83 5.36
C LYS A 18 10.84 0.14 4.05
N ASN A 19 11.19 0.76 2.92
CA ASN A 19 10.95 0.24 1.58
C ASN A 19 11.71 -1.07 1.28
N ASN A 20 12.76 -1.40 2.05
CA ASN A 20 13.47 -2.68 1.90
C ASN A 20 12.77 -3.85 2.62
N THR A 21 11.63 -3.61 3.27
CA THR A 21 10.83 -4.65 3.93
C THR A 21 9.88 -5.30 2.93
N LYS A 22 9.60 -6.61 3.08
CA LYS A 22 8.73 -7.37 2.17
C LYS A 22 7.67 -8.15 2.94
N GLY A 23 6.51 -8.34 2.31
CA GLY A 23 5.46 -9.26 2.79
C GLY A 23 4.69 -8.78 4.02
N ILE A 24 4.85 -7.53 4.43
CA ILE A 24 4.09 -6.93 5.53
C ILE A 24 3.42 -5.64 5.09
N GLU A 25 2.30 -5.33 5.76
CA GLU A 25 1.66 -4.02 5.63
C GLU A 25 2.49 -2.97 6.37
N ILE A 26 2.99 -1.97 5.66
CA ILE A 26 3.85 -0.93 6.25
C ILE A 26 3.72 0.41 5.53
N ASN A 27 3.67 1.50 6.30
CA ASN A 27 3.85 2.84 5.76
C ASN A 27 5.33 3.11 5.50
N ILE A 28 5.70 3.25 4.23
CA ILE A 28 7.06 3.55 3.79
C ILE A 28 7.31 5.05 3.57
N SER A 29 6.35 5.92 3.89
CA SER A 29 6.55 7.37 3.80
C SER A 29 7.53 7.87 4.87
N LYS A 30 8.31 8.89 4.53
CA LYS A 30 9.04 9.69 5.54
C LYS A 30 8.04 10.39 6.46
N GLU A 31 8.49 10.73 7.67
CA GLU A 31 7.65 11.37 8.71
C GLU A 31 6.96 12.66 8.22
N ASN A 32 7.64 13.44 7.38
CA ASN A 32 7.14 14.71 6.85
C ASN A 32 6.57 14.60 5.42
N ALA A 33 6.34 13.40 4.91
CA ALA A 33 5.71 13.24 3.59
C ALA A 33 4.24 13.68 3.65
N ARG A 34 3.82 14.52 2.71
CA ARG A 34 2.42 14.97 2.61
C ARG A 34 1.48 13.85 2.17
N VAL A 35 1.98 12.93 1.35
CA VAL A 35 1.23 11.77 0.83
C VAL A 35 1.74 10.51 1.49
N SER A 36 0.86 9.78 2.18
CA SER A 36 1.19 8.48 2.75
C SER A 36 1.36 7.43 1.65
N THR A 37 2.41 6.62 1.75
CA THR A 37 2.75 5.59 0.74
C THR A 37 2.90 4.26 1.46
N PHE A 38 2.04 3.30 1.13
CA PHE A 38 1.97 2.01 1.82
C PHE A 38 2.38 0.86 0.90
N VAL A 39 3.06 -0.11 1.50
CA VAL A 39 3.16 -1.47 0.94
C VAL A 39 2.04 -2.28 1.60
N ILE A 40 1.12 -2.82 0.81
CA ILE A 40 0.01 -3.65 1.28
C ILE A 40 0.08 -4.98 0.52
N PRO A 41 0.40 -6.10 1.19
CA PRO A 41 0.31 -7.42 0.58
C PRO A 41 -1.14 -7.69 0.12
N THR A 42 -1.30 -8.08 -1.14
CA THR A 42 -2.62 -8.50 -1.64
C THR A 42 -2.98 -9.87 -1.10
N ASN A 43 -4.27 -10.10 -0.83
CA ASN A 43 -4.83 -11.42 -0.55
C ASN A 43 -6.02 -11.61 -1.49
N GLU A 44 -5.77 -12.23 -2.63
CA GLU A 44 -6.70 -12.36 -3.73
C GLU A 44 -7.86 -13.29 -3.36
N GLU A 45 -7.57 -14.39 -2.67
CA GLU A 45 -8.56 -15.36 -2.21
C GLU A 45 -9.56 -14.71 -1.25
N LEU A 46 -9.08 -13.89 -0.32
CA LEU A 46 -9.93 -13.16 0.62
C LEU A 46 -10.79 -12.12 -0.10
N ALA A 47 -10.23 -11.41 -1.08
CA ALA A 47 -10.99 -10.44 -1.88
C ALA A 47 -12.13 -11.12 -2.63
N ILE A 48 -11.85 -12.25 -3.31
CA ILE A 48 -12.85 -13.04 -4.03
C ILE A 48 -13.91 -13.61 -3.06
N ALA A 49 -13.50 -14.15 -1.91
CA ALA A 49 -14.42 -14.70 -0.93
C ALA A 49 -15.37 -13.63 -0.36
N LYS A 50 -14.86 -12.42 -0.08
CA LYS A 50 -15.68 -11.29 0.38
C LYS A 50 -16.69 -10.85 -0.67
N GLU A 51 -16.29 -10.76 -1.94
CA GLU A 51 -17.22 -10.37 -3.01
C GLU A 51 -18.26 -11.47 -3.27
N THR A 52 -17.86 -12.74 -3.23
CA THR A 52 -18.78 -13.87 -3.33
C THR A 52 -19.82 -13.83 -2.22
N ARG A 53 -19.39 -13.62 -0.97
CA ARG A 53 -20.29 -13.49 0.18
C ARG A 53 -21.27 -12.33 -0.01
N LYS A 54 -20.77 -11.16 -0.44
CA LYS A 54 -21.60 -9.98 -0.69
C LYS A 54 -22.68 -10.26 -1.72
N LEU A 55 -22.35 -10.97 -2.80
CA LEU A 55 -23.30 -11.32 -3.86
C LEU A 55 -24.35 -12.36 -3.41
N VAL A 56 -23.95 -13.34 -2.59
CA VAL A 56 -24.82 -14.47 -2.23
C VAL A 56 -25.60 -14.27 -0.93
N CYS A 57 -25.09 -13.47 0.01
CA CYS A 57 -25.62 -13.38 1.38
C CYS A 57 -26.18 -12.01 1.76
N ASP A 58 -25.78 -10.93 1.10
CA ASP A 58 -26.18 -9.56 1.47
C ASP A 58 -27.33 -9.01 0.58
N CYS A 59 -28.06 -9.89 -0.13
CA CYS A 59 -29.28 -9.57 -0.88
C CYS A 59 -30.55 -9.66 -0.02
#